data_AF-A0A2V7KSI0-F1
#
_entry.id   AF-A0A2V7KSI0-F1
#
_cell.length_a   1.000
_cell.length_b   1.000
_cell.length_c   1.000
_cell.angle_alpha   90.00
_cell.angle_beta   90.00
_cell.angle_gamma   90.00
#
_symmetry.space_group_name_H-M   'P 1'
#
loop_
_entity.id
_entity.type
_entity.pdbx_description
1 polymer ?
#
loop_
_entity_poly.entity_id
_entity_poly.type
_entity_poly.pdbx_seq_one_letter_code
_entity_poly.pdbx_strand_id
1 'polypeptide(L)'
;MVGGGCYGTFYASQLAKAKARGKTDYRTVIVVDRNPDCQAKRELGESSDRQFVQHDWTEFFDDWLAGARLTAHGAQEDQIVPSPHMPHLMFEWV
;
A
#
# COMPACT_ATOMS: atom_id res chain seq x y z
N MET A 1 0.37 0.83 -3.05
CA MET A 1 -0.23 0.21 -1.84
C MET A 1 0.54 -1.05 -1.46
N VAL A 2 0.66 -1.36 -0.15
CA VAL A 2 1.40 -2.54 0.38
C VAL A 2 0.75 -3.13 1.66
N GLY A 3 0.99 -4.41 1.95
CA GLY A 3 0.60 -5.10 3.20
C GLY A 3 1.35 -4.63 4.45
N GLY A 4 0.73 -4.73 5.62
CA GLY A 4 1.39 -4.44 6.90
C GLY A 4 2.26 -5.58 7.46
N GLY A 5 2.21 -6.78 6.84
CA GLY A 5 3.04 -7.94 7.20
C GLY A 5 4.51 -7.82 6.79
N CYS A 6 5.30 -8.90 6.94
CA CYS A 6 6.75 -8.89 6.77
C CYS A 6 7.22 -8.39 5.38
N TYR A 7 6.61 -8.87 4.30
CA TYR A 7 6.97 -8.45 2.95
C TYR A 7 6.63 -6.99 2.67
N GLY A 8 5.43 -6.54 3.05
CA GLY A 8 5.05 -5.15 2.81
C GLY A 8 5.80 -4.19 3.73
N THR A 9 6.18 -4.60 4.94
CA THR A 9 7.14 -3.87 5.79
C THR A 9 8.48 -3.70 5.10
N PHE A 10 9.01 -4.77 4.48
CA PHE A 10 10.26 -4.69 3.72
C PHE A 10 10.16 -3.67 2.57
N TYR A 11 9.13 -3.75 1.72
CA TYR A 11 8.97 -2.81 0.61
C TYR A 11 8.70 -1.37 1.07
N ALA A 12 7.83 -1.18 2.07
CA ALA A 12 7.59 0.13 2.68
C ALA A 12 8.89 0.75 3.23
N SER A 13 9.77 -0.08 3.82
CA SER A 13 11.09 0.35 4.28
C SER A 13 11.99 0.77 3.13
N GLN A 14 11.99 0.04 2.01
CA GLN A 14 12.79 0.42 0.83
C GLN A 14 12.29 1.71 0.20
N LEU A 15 10.97 1.89 0.07
CA LEU A 15 10.37 3.12 -0.46
C LEU A 15 10.69 4.32 0.42
N ALA A 16 10.54 4.20 1.75
CA ALA A 16 10.90 5.25 2.69
C ALA A 16 12.39 5.63 2.59
N LYS A 17 13.29 4.64 2.50
CA LYS A 17 14.72 4.87 2.30
C LYS A 17 15.02 5.54 0.95
N ALA A 18 14.35 5.11 -0.12
CA ALA A 18 14.53 5.70 -1.44
C ALA A 18 14.07 7.16 -1.46
N LYS A 19 12.93 7.48 -0.84
CA LYS A 19 12.41 8.86 -0.77
C LYS A 19 13.29 9.76 0.10
N ALA A 20 13.74 9.29 1.26
CA ALA A 20 14.70 10.02 2.09
C ALA A 20 16.03 10.32 1.37
N ARG A 21 16.38 9.53 0.35
CA ARG A 21 17.57 9.70 -0.50
C ARG A 21 17.30 10.43 -1.81
N GLY A 22 16.08 10.91 -2.05
CA GLY A 22 15.67 11.57 -3.30
C GLY A 22 15.79 10.66 -4.53
N LYS A 23 15.66 9.33 -4.36
CA LYS A 23 15.78 8.33 -5.44
C LYS A 23 14.43 7.89 -6.02
N THR A 24 13.34 8.32 -5.43
CA THR A 24 11.98 8.12 -5.92
C THR A 24 11.14 9.32 -5.53
N ASP A 25 10.10 9.58 -6.32
CA ASP A 25 9.10 10.57 -6.01
C ASP A 25 7.73 9.89 -6.03
N TYR A 26 7.03 9.98 -4.90
CA TYR A 26 5.67 9.48 -4.72
C TYR A 26 4.97 10.38 -3.71
N ARG A 27 3.64 10.46 -3.76
CA ARG A 27 2.87 11.23 -2.79
C ARG A 27 2.82 10.50 -1.45
N THR A 28 2.19 9.32 -1.45
CA THR A 28 1.91 8.55 -0.24
C THR A 28 2.03 7.05 -0.50
N VAL A 29 2.63 6.32 0.45
CA VAL A 29 2.51 4.87 0.55
C VAL A 29 1.38 4.53 1.51
N ILE A 30 0.31 3.91 0.98
CA ILE A 30 -0.79 3.39 1.79
C ILE A 30 -0.48 1.95 2.17
N VAL A 31 -0.43 1.69 3.48
CA VAL A 31 -0.26 0.38 4.10
C VAL A 31 -1.64 -0.10 4.56
N VAL A 32 -2.14 -1.20 4.00
CA VAL A 32 -3.43 -1.79 4.37
C VAL A 32 -3.21 -3.09 5.13
N ASP A 33 -3.80 -3.20 6.31
CA ASP A 33 -3.71 -4.42 7.13
C ASP A 33 -4.91 -4.54 8.08
N ARG A 34 -5.40 -5.76 8.31
CA ARG A 34 -6.48 -5.99 9.29
C ARG A 34 -6.00 -5.76 10.72
N ASN A 35 -4.70 -5.95 10.99
CA ASN A 35 -4.09 -5.74 12.29
C ASN A 35 -3.73 -4.26 12.49
N PRO A 36 -4.34 -3.55 13.46
CA PRO A 36 -4.06 -2.14 13.71
C PRO A 36 -2.63 -1.88 14.19
N ASP A 37 -1.97 -2.91 14.73
CA ASP A 37 -0.57 -2.90 15.17
C ASP A 37 0.29 -3.79 14.28
N CYS A 38 0.03 -3.81 12.96
CA CYS A 38 0.82 -4.56 12.00
C CYS A 38 2.32 -4.22 12.08
N GLN A 39 3.17 -5.13 11.58
CA GLN A 39 4.62 -5.01 11.67
C GLN A 39 5.12 -3.69 11.06
N ALA A 40 4.60 -3.32 9.90
CA ALA A 40 4.96 -2.08 9.23
C ALA A 40 4.70 -0.84 10.11
N LYS A 41 3.61 -0.83 10.87
CA LYS A 41 3.28 0.29 11.75
C LYS A 41 4.22 0.37 12.94
N ARG A 42 4.52 -0.78 13.56
CA ARG A 42 5.44 -0.85 14.71
C ARG A 42 6.87 -0.45 14.33
N GLU A 43 7.33 -0.83 13.15
CA GLU A 43 8.72 -0.60 12.72
C GLU A 43 8.93 0.76 12.05
N LEU A 44 7.96 1.23 11.27
CA LEU A 44 8.13 2.45 10.47
C LEU A 44 7.43 3.67 11.07
N GLY A 45 6.34 3.48 11.81
CA GLY A 45 5.52 4.57 12.36
C GLY A 45 4.81 5.41 11.29
N GLU A 46 4.05 6.43 11.69
CA GLU A 46 3.40 7.38 10.77
C GLU A 46 4.41 8.33 10.12
N SER A 47 4.10 8.83 8.93
CA SER A 47 4.90 9.85 8.22
C SER A 47 3.99 10.69 7.32
N SER A 48 4.41 11.88 6.91
CA SER A 48 3.63 12.71 5.96
C SER A 48 3.41 12.03 4.60
N ASP A 49 4.24 11.06 4.26
CA ASP A 49 4.20 10.28 3.02
C ASP A 49 3.81 8.80 3.23
N ARG A 50 3.26 8.45 4.40
CA ARG A 50 2.83 7.08 4.71
C ARG A 50 1.56 7.11 5.55
N GLN A 51 0.59 6.28 5.15
CA GLN A 51 -0.68 6.15 5.84
C GLN A 51 -0.95 4.67 6.15
N PHE A 52 -1.48 4.38 7.34
CA PHE A 52 -1.97 3.06 7.70
C PHE A 52 -3.49 3.04 7.67
N VAL A 53 -4.04 2.05 6.97
CA VAL A 53 -5.48 1.84 6.84
C VAL A 53 -5.79 0.47 7.42
N GLN A 54 -6.57 0.46 8.50
CA GLN A 54 -7.06 -0.77 9.09
C GLN A 54 -8.27 -1.25 8.28
N HIS A 55 -8.07 -2.19 7.36
CA HIS A 55 -9.13 -2.67 6.48
C HIS A 55 -8.85 -4.08 5.99
N ASP A 56 -9.90 -4.76 5.54
CA ASP A 56 -9.74 -5.92 4.69
C ASP A 56 -9.23 -5.52 3.30
N TRP A 57 -8.36 -6.34 2.70
CA TRP A 57 -7.77 -6.08 1.39
C TRP A 57 -8.79 -6.10 0.25
N THR A 58 -9.68 -7.10 0.22
CA THR A 58 -10.67 -7.25 -0.85
C THR A 58 -11.66 -6.10 -0.80
N GLU A 59 -12.25 -5.85 0.37
CA GLU A 59 -13.21 -4.75 0.55
C GLU A 59 -12.58 -3.38 0.29
N PHE A 60 -11.35 -3.16 0.78
CA PHE A 60 -10.64 -1.89 0.57
C PHE A 60 -10.44 -1.62 -0.92
N PHE A 61 -10.06 -2.66 -1.66
CA PHE A 61 -9.82 -2.53 -3.07
C PHE A 61 -11.10 -2.39 -3.90
N ASP A 62 -12.18 -3.09 -3.55
CA ASP A 62 -13.47 -2.92 -4.20
C ASP A 62 -13.90 -1.44 -4.12
N ASP A 63 -13.82 -0.85 -2.93
CA ASP A 63 -14.11 0.56 -2.70
C ASP A 63 -13.14 1.49 -3.44
N TRP A 64 -11.83 1.21 -3.34
CA TRP A 64 -10.79 2.05 -3.92
C TRP A 64 -10.83 2.05 -5.45
N LEU A 65 -11.01 0.89 -6.08
CA LEU A 65 -11.11 0.76 -7.53
C LEU A 65 -12.43 1.31 -8.07
N ALA A 66 -13.54 1.12 -7.35
CA ALA A 66 -14.81 1.75 -7.70
C ALA A 66 -14.69 3.28 -7.66
N GLY A 67 -14.02 3.82 -6.63
CA GLY A 67 -13.73 5.26 -6.49
C GLY A 67 -12.73 5.80 -7.52
N ALA A 68 -11.70 5.02 -7.87
CA ALA A 68 -10.70 5.38 -8.89
C ALA A 68 -11.34 5.58 -10.27
N ARG A 69 -12.35 4.78 -10.60
CA ARG A 69 -13.12 4.91 -11.85
C ARG A 69 -13.88 6.23 -11.97
N LEU A 70 -14.23 6.84 -10.83
CA LEU A 70 -14.94 8.12 -10.75
C LEU A 70 -14.00 9.33 -10.70
N THR A 71 -12.72 9.13 -10.37
CA THR A 71 -11.72 10.20 -10.13
C THR A 71 -10.60 10.16 -11.18
N ALA A 72 -11.01 10.22 -12.45
CA ALA A 72 -10.19 9.97 -13.66
C ALA A 72 -8.98 10.89 -13.91
N HIS A 73 -8.58 11.78 -12.99
CA HIS A 73 -7.43 12.68 -13.19
C HIS A 73 -6.28 12.51 -12.20
N GLY A 74 -6.45 11.75 -11.11
CA GLY A 74 -5.42 11.58 -10.07
C GLY A 74 -5.11 10.14 -9.67
N ALA A 75 -6.00 9.20 -9.98
CA ALA A 75 -5.85 7.77 -9.67
C ALA A 75 -5.09 7.00 -10.76
N GLN A 76 -4.87 7.59 -11.94
CA GLN A 76 -4.28 6.91 -13.10
C GLN A 76 -2.78 6.59 -12.94
N GLU A 77 -2.10 7.21 -11.97
CA GLU A 77 -0.68 7.00 -11.68
C GLU A 77 -0.43 6.09 -10.47
N ASP A 78 -1.47 5.76 -9.70
CA ASP A 78 -1.32 5.03 -8.45
C ASP A 78 -0.96 3.56 -8.71
N GLN A 79 0.11 3.09 -8.06
CA GLN A 79 0.63 1.73 -8.24
C GLN A 79 0.24 0.81 -7.08
N ILE A 80 -0.25 -0.39 -7.41
CA ILE A 80 -0.44 -1.50 -6.48
C ILE A 80 0.81 -2.38 -6.57
N VAL A 81 1.50 -2.59 -5.44
CA VAL A 81 2.69 -3.46 -5.38
C VAL A 81 2.32 -4.68 -4.56
N PRO A 82 1.79 -5.76 -5.19
CA PRO A 82 1.51 -6.99 -4.47
C PRO A 82 2.83 -7.63 -4.01
N SER A 83 2.80 -8.35 -2.89
CA SER A 83 3.98 -9.10 -2.48
C SER A 83 4.19 -10.30 -3.41
N PRO A 84 5.45 -10.75 -3.64
CA PRO A 84 5.77 -11.87 -4.55
C PRO A 84 5.10 -13.21 -4.22
N HIS A 85 4.39 -13.33 -3.09
CA HIS A 85 3.66 -14.51 -2.65
C HIS A 85 2.13 -14.30 -2.62
N MET A 86 1.59 -13.51 -3.55
CA MET A 86 0.13 -13.31 -3.73
C MET A 86 -0.43 -13.89 -5.04
N PRO A 87 -0.21 -15.17 -5.41
CA PRO A 87 -0.94 -15.75 -6.53
C PRO A 87 -2.46 -15.84 -6.27
N HIS A 88 -2.88 -15.86 -5.00
CA HIS A 88 -4.30 -15.97 -4.62
C HIS A 88 -5.10 -14.67 -4.80
N LEU A 89 -4.50 -13.50 -4.57
CA LEU A 89 -5.16 -12.21 -4.82
C LEU A 89 -5.21 -11.86 -6.31
N MET A 90 -4.28 -12.37 -7.13
CA MET A 90 -4.41 -12.24 -8.58
C MET A 90 -5.50 -13.15 -9.14
N PHE A 91 -5.83 -14.28 -8.50
CA PHE A 91 -6.80 -15.24 -9.05
C PHE A 91 -8.25 -14.76 -8.96
N GLU A 92 -8.60 -13.94 -7.96
CA GLU A 92 -9.95 -13.34 -7.87
C GLU A 92 -10.11 -12.11 -8.77
N TRP A 93 -9.03 -11.63 -9.37
CA TRP A 93 -8.94 -10.33 -10.03
C TRP A 93 -8.55 -10.38 -11.52
N VAL A 94 -8.38 -11.59 -12.06
CA VAL A 94 -8.16 -11.84 -13.50
C VAL A 94 -9.44 -12.41 -14.11
#